data_AF-A0A7J6W8T0-F1
#
_entry.id   AF-A0A7J6W8T0-F1
#
_cell.length_a   1.000
_cell.length_b   1.000
_cell.length_c   1.000
_cell.angle_alpha   90.00
_cell.angle_beta   90.00
_cell.angle_gamma   90.00
#
_symmetry.space_group_name_H-M   'P 1'
#
loop_
_entity.id
_entity.type
_entity.pdbx_description
1 polymer ?
#
loop_
_entity_poly.entity_id
_entity_poly.type
_entity_poly.pdbx_seq_one_letter_code
_entity_poly.pdbx_strand_id
1 'polypeptide(L)'
;MSTEFLIFFLIFSLISSSLTESRQQQLGHKSNSQLDDLLIYLWPLPNEFTHGNSTISIDPDLSLQVSGNGRNSTIIKQAFQRYRTIIFKHSSKFSKLKEPIVYDVSLINIIVNSDNDTLNLGVDESYSLYVAKQEGHSIIGEASIELDDLLIYLWPLPNEFTHGNSTISIDPDLSLQVSGNGRNSTIIKQAFQRYRTIIFKHSSKFSKLKEPIVYDVSLINIIVNSDNDTLNLGVDESYSLYVAKQEGHSIIGEASIEANTVYGALRGLETFSQLCSFSYSTKSVEVYKAPWYIKDEPRFAFRGLLLDTSRHYLPITVIKEVIESMSYAKLNVLHWHIIDEESFPLEVPSYPDLWKGSYSKWERYTVEDAYDIVEFAKMRGINVMAEIDVPGHAESW
;
A
#
# COMPACT_ATOMS: atom_id res chain seq x y z
N MET A 1 19.34 0.27 -4.14
CA MET A 1 18.22 0.43 -5.08
C MET A 1 18.75 0.66 -6.48
N SER A 2 18.15 0.00 -7.48
CA SER A 2 18.66 -0.04 -8.85
C SER A 2 18.45 1.27 -9.62
N THR A 3 19.21 1.47 -10.70
CA THR A 3 19.02 2.51 -11.73
C THR A 3 17.58 2.54 -12.29
N GLU A 4 16.83 1.45 -12.17
CA GLU A 4 15.41 1.39 -12.51
C GLU A 4 14.54 2.23 -11.57
N PHE A 5 14.90 2.28 -10.29
CA PHE A 5 14.23 3.09 -9.29
C PHE A 5 14.42 4.57 -9.63
N LEU A 6 15.64 4.99 -9.97
CA LEU A 6 15.97 6.35 -10.36
C LEU A 6 15.16 6.88 -11.57
N ILE A 7 14.91 6.03 -12.57
CA ILE A 7 14.14 6.40 -13.76
C ILE A 7 12.64 6.50 -13.44
N PHE A 8 12.15 5.66 -12.51
CA PHE A 8 10.80 5.84 -11.95
C PHE A 8 10.66 7.20 -11.24
N PHE A 9 11.68 7.64 -10.48
CA PHE A 9 11.72 8.96 -9.81
C PHE A 9 11.66 10.15 -10.76
N LEU A 10 12.55 10.14 -11.76
CA LEU A 10 12.69 11.24 -12.73
C LEU A 10 11.37 11.53 -13.44
N ILE A 11 10.58 10.49 -13.74
CA ILE A 11 9.39 10.62 -14.56
C ILE A 11 8.11 10.84 -13.73
N PHE A 12 8.06 10.39 -12.47
CA PHE A 12 6.94 10.68 -11.57
C PHE A 12 6.89 12.16 -11.14
N SER A 13 8.06 12.78 -10.92
CA SER A 13 8.19 14.22 -10.62
C SER A 13 7.67 15.12 -11.75
N LEU A 14 7.91 14.67 -12.99
CA LEU A 14 7.51 15.31 -14.24
C LEU A 14 5.97 15.38 -14.38
N ILE A 15 5.25 14.31 -14.02
CA ILE A 15 3.78 14.24 -14.02
C ILE A 15 3.15 15.21 -12.99
N SER A 16 3.77 15.35 -11.81
CA SER A 16 3.29 16.23 -10.74
C SER A 16 3.27 17.70 -11.15
N SER A 17 4.22 18.12 -12.00
CA SER A 17 4.26 19.50 -12.48
C SER A 17 3.13 19.79 -13.48
N SER A 18 2.72 18.82 -14.31
CA SER A 18 1.69 18.95 -15.36
C SER A 18 0.23 19.16 -14.87
N LEU A 19 -0.02 19.03 -13.57
CA LEU A 19 -1.37 19.12 -12.98
C LEU A 19 -1.71 20.51 -12.39
N THR A 20 -0.75 21.43 -12.35
CA THR A 20 -0.86 22.70 -11.60
C THR A 20 -1.49 23.87 -12.41
N GLU A 21 -1.32 23.95 -13.73
CA GLU A 21 -1.79 25.08 -14.58
C GLU A 21 -3.28 24.97 -14.92
N SER A 22 -3.85 23.75 -14.98
CA SER A 22 -5.30 23.56 -15.20
C SER A 22 -6.14 24.26 -14.12
N ARG A 23 -5.55 24.45 -12.93
CA ARG A 23 -6.19 25.02 -11.74
C ARG A 23 -6.23 26.55 -11.73
N GLN A 24 -5.30 27.25 -12.40
CA GLN A 24 -5.25 28.73 -12.38
C GLN A 24 -6.04 29.40 -13.50
N GLN A 25 -6.26 28.75 -14.65
CA GLN A 25 -7.06 29.35 -15.74
C GLN A 25 -8.58 29.24 -15.57
N GLN A 26 -9.08 28.33 -14.70
CA GLN A 26 -10.52 28.16 -14.47
C GLN A 26 -11.10 28.96 -13.29
N LEU A 27 -10.27 29.50 -12.39
CA LEU A 27 -10.74 30.30 -11.26
C LEU A 27 -10.53 31.78 -11.53
N GLY A 28 -11.50 32.39 -12.20
CA GLY A 28 -11.66 33.84 -12.20
C GLY A 28 -11.64 34.38 -10.77
N HIS A 29 -10.66 35.23 -10.49
CA HIS A 29 -10.51 36.10 -9.32
C HIS A 29 -11.24 35.65 -8.04
N LYS A 30 -10.61 34.81 -7.22
CA LYS A 30 -10.87 34.81 -5.76
C LYS A 30 -9.58 34.64 -4.95
N SER A 31 -9.29 35.71 -4.19
CA SER A 31 -8.40 35.91 -3.03
C SER A 31 -7.17 35.02 -2.80
N ASN A 32 -6.02 35.71 -2.77
CA ASN A 32 -4.63 35.31 -2.49
C ASN A 32 -4.33 34.64 -1.11
N SER A 33 -5.13 33.70 -0.60
CA SER A 33 -4.82 33.06 0.70
C SER A 33 -4.97 31.54 0.77
N GLN A 34 -4.93 30.82 -0.36
CA GLN A 34 -5.12 29.36 -0.40
C GLN A 34 -4.10 28.61 -1.30
N LEU A 35 -2.91 29.17 -1.51
CA LEU A 35 -1.93 28.64 -2.47
C LEU A 35 -0.77 27.83 -1.85
N ASP A 36 -0.73 27.62 -0.53
CA ASP A 36 0.38 26.92 0.12
C ASP A 36 0.30 25.37 0.11
N ASP A 37 -0.79 24.77 -0.39
CA ASP A 37 -1.06 23.32 -0.26
C ASP A 37 -1.00 22.51 -1.58
N LEU A 38 -0.25 22.97 -2.60
CA LEU A 38 0.06 22.14 -3.77
C LEU A 38 1.29 21.25 -3.48
N LEU A 39 1.06 20.18 -2.74
CA LEU A 39 2.03 19.14 -2.40
C LEU A 39 2.64 18.50 -3.66
N ILE A 40 3.97 18.54 -3.74
CA ILE A 40 4.76 17.80 -4.74
C ILE A 40 4.82 16.33 -4.32
N TYR A 41 4.27 15.44 -5.14
CA TYR A 41 4.26 14.01 -4.86
C TYR A 41 5.60 13.37 -5.27
N LEU A 42 6.62 13.52 -4.43
CA LEU A 42 7.93 12.87 -4.54
C LEU A 42 8.11 11.88 -3.38
N TRP A 43 8.27 10.57 -3.66
CA TRP A 43 8.48 9.54 -2.63
C TRP A 43 9.50 8.45 -3.02
N PRO A 44 10.65 8.29 -2.31
CA PRO A 44 11.01 9.08 -1.15
C PRO A 44 11.32 10.52 -1.54
N LEU A 45 11.05 11.42 -0.60
CA LEU A 45 11.34 12.83 -0.78
C LEU A 45 12.87 13.00 -0.91
N PRO A 46 13.37 13.69 -1.94
CA PRO A 46 14.80 13.96 -2.06
C PRO A 46 15.33 14.69 -0.84
N ASN A 47 16.61 14.45 -0.51
CA ASN A 47 17.28 15.16 0.59
C ASN A 47 17.25 16.68 0.40
N GLU A 48 17.31 17.14 -0.84
CA GLU A 48 17.19 18.55 -1.24
C GLU A 48 16.26 18.65 -2.45
N PHE A 49 15.29 19.57 -2.41
CA PHE A 49 14.43 19.85 -3.55
C PHE A 49 13.97 21.31 -3.54
N THR A 50 13.74 21.84 -4.75
CA THR A 50 13.04 23.11 -4.97
C THR A 50 12.02 22.89 -6.09
N HIS A 51 10.97 23.69 -6.11
CA HIS A 51 9.94 23.60 -7.14
C HIS A 51 9.51 24.99 -7.60
N GLY A 52 9.10 25.08 -8.86
CA GLY A 52 8.38 26.22 -9.37
C GLY A 52 6.87 26.08 -9.17
N ASN A 53 6.14 27.10 -9.61
CA ASN A 53 4.67 27.08 -9.67
C ASN A 53 4.14 26.76 -11.07
N SER A 54 5.04 26.54 -12.04
CA SER A 54 4.72 26.28 -13.44
C SER A 54 4.39 24.82 -13.70
N THR A 55 3.59 24.61 -14.72
CA THR A 55 3.17 23.29 -15.18
C THR A 55 3.75 22.98 -16.54
N ILE A 56 4.06 21.71 -16.75
CA ILE A 56 4.87 21.26 -17.89
C ILE A 56 4.22 20.02 -18.49
N SER A 57 3.85 20.10 -19.76
CA SER A 57 3.31 19.01 -20.56
C SER A 57 4.43 18.14 -21.16
N ILE A 58 4.19 16.83 -21.29
CA ILE A 58 5.22 15.86 -21.70
C ILE A 58 4.73 15.07 -22.90
N ASP A 59 5.60 14.97 -23.91
CA ASP A 59 5.34 14.23 -25.13
C ASP A 59 5.19 12.73 -24.85
N PRO A 60 4.08 12.07 -25.23
CA PRO A 60 3.96 10.61 -25.19
C PRO A 60 5.03 9.89 -26.04
N ASP A 61 5.57 10.59 -27.03
CA ASP A 61 6.71 10.17 -27.84
C ASP A 61 8.07 10.56 -27.26
N LEU A 62 8.11 10.84 -25.95
CA LEU A 62 9.29 11.17 -25.17
C LEU A 62 10.52 10.40 -25.65
N SER A 63 11.56 11.16 -25.98
CA SER A 63 12.85 10.64 -26.41
C SER A 63 13.83 10.61 -25.24
N LEU A 64 14.79 9.67 -25.29
CA LEU A 64 15.83 9.52 -24.29
C LEU A 64 17.19 9.79 -24.93
N GLN A 65 17.95 10.69 -24.31
CA GLN A 65 19.39 10.85 -24.54
C GLN A 65 20.13 10.42 -23.27
N VAL A 66 21.16 9.58 -23.43
CA VAL A 66 22.03 9.17 -22.32
C VAL A 66 23.46 9.59 -22.63
N SER A 67 24.11 10.24 -21.67
CA SER A 67 25.49 10.71 -21.77
C SER A 67 26.31 10.34 -20.53
N GLY A 68 27.63 10.57 -20.57
CA GLY A 68 28.55 10.06 -19.56
C GLY A 68 28.82 8.56 -19.72
N ASN A 69 29.16 7.90 -18.61
CA ASN A 69 29.54 6.49 -18.56
C ASN A 69 28.38 5.53 -18.92
N GLY A 70 27.13 5.98 -18.77
CA GLY A 70 25.92 5.20 -19.05
C GLY A 70 25.44 5.25 -20.51
N ARG A 71 26.16 5.89 -21.44
CA ARG A 71 25.74 6.07 -22.85
C ARG A 71 25.33 4.77 -23.55
N ASN A 72 26.00 3.67 -23.20
CA ASN A 72 25.74 2.34 -23.75
C ASN A 72 24.90 1.43 -22.84
N SER A 73 24.43 1.93 -21.69
CA SER A 73 23.66 1.14 -20.72
C SER A 73 22.35 0.66 -21.33
N THR A 74 22.20 -0.65 -21.45
CA THR A 74 20.98 -1.31 -21.91
C THR A 74 19.88 -1.24 -20.86
N ILE A 75 20.27 -1.25 -19.57
CA ILE A 75 19.38 -1.17 -18.41
C ILE A 75 18.59 0.15 -18.43
N ILE A 76 19.27 1.28 -18.62
CA ILE A 76 18.64 2.61 -18.67
C ILE A 76 17.66 2.70 -19.84
N LYS A 77 18.03 2.18 -21.01
CA LYS A 77 17.16 2.16 -22.20
C LYS A 77 15.92 1.28 -21.99
N GLN A 78 16.07 0.11 -21.38
CA GLN A 78 14.96 -0.81 -21.08
C GLN A 78 14.01 -0.24 -20.03
N ALA A 79 14.55 0.33 -18.94
CA ALA A 79 13.78 0.99 -17.91
C ALA A 79 12.98 2.16 -18.48
N PHE A 80 13.60 3.02 -19.30
CA PHE A 80 12.92 4.11 -19.98
C PHE A 80 11.73 3.62 -20.82
N GLN A 81 11.91 2.57 -21.63
CA GLN A 81 10.82 2.01 -22.44
C GLN A 81 9.69 1.44 -21.59
N ARG A 82 10.02 0.71 -20.52
CA ARG A 82 9.04 0.14 -19.58
C ARG A 82 8.19 1.24 -18.94
N TYR A 83 8.83 2.30 -18.42
CA TYR A 83 8.10 3.38 -17.75
C TYR A 83 7.36 4.29 -18.73
N ARG A 84 7.94 4.61 -19.89
CA ARG A 84 7.22 5.31 -20.97
C ARG A 84 5.95 4.54 -21.34
N THR A 85 6.03 3.22 -21.46
CA THR A 85 4.86 2.36 -21.78
C THR A 85 3.81 2.39 -20.67
N ILE A 86 4.20 2.40 -19.39
CA ILE A 86 3.26 2.45 -18.27
C ILE A 86 2.55 3.81 -18.22
N ILE A 87 3.33 4.89 -18.30
CA ILE A 87 2.85 6.27 -18.16
C ILE A 87 1.95 6.65 -19.33
N PHE A 88 2.36 6.28 -20.54
CA PHE A 88 1.62 6.59 -21.75
C PHE A 88 0.82 5.40 -22.27
N LYS A 89 0.52 4.39 -21.43
CA LYS A 89 -0.26 3.19 -21.82
C LYS A 89 -1.58 3.54 -22.50
N HIS A 90 -2.17 4.65 -22.08
CA HIS A 90 -3.45 5.13 -22.58
C HIS A 90 -3.32 6.18 -23.71
N SER A 91 -2.11 6.65 -24.06
CA SER A 91 -1.90 7.72 -25.05
C SER A 91 -2.30 7.30 -26.47
N SER A 92 -2.11 6.03 -26.83
CA SER A 92 -2.45 5.48 -28.15
C SER A 92 -3.94 5.60 -28.49
N LYS A 93 -4.82 5.68 -27.48
CA LYS A 93 -6.26 5.90 -27.64
C LYS A 93 -6.60 7.34 -28.10
N PHE A 94 -5.68 8.28 -27.94
CA PHE A 94 -5.85 9.70 -28.27
C PHE A 94 -5.20 10.12 -29.60
N SER A 95 -4.57 9.18 -30.32
CA SER A 95 -3.90 9.37 -31.62
C SER A 95 -4.80 9.79 -32.80
N LYS A 96 -6.10 10.01 -32.55
CA LYS A 96 -7.09 10.44 -33.56
C LYS A 96 -7.45 11.93 -33.48
N LEU A 97 -6.71 12.72 -32.70
CA LEU A 97 -6.87 14.18 -32.68
C LEU A 97 -6.21 14.79 -33.93
N LYS A 98 -6.92 15.70 -34.60
CA LYS A 98 -6.59 16.23 -35.94
C LYS A 98 -5.53 17.34 -35.96
N GLU A 99 -5.04 17.81 -34.81
CA GLU A 99 -4.07 18.90 -34.71
C GLU A 99 -2.80 18.50 -33.95
N PRO A 100 -1.61 19.00 -34.34
CA PRO A 100 -0.35 18.67 -33.69
C PRO A 100 -0.31 19.28 -32.28
N ILE A 101 -0.25 18.41 -31.26
CA ILE A 101 -0.04 18.81 -29.86
C ILE A 101 1.43 19.19 -29.69
N VAL A 102 1.66 20.27 -28.95
CA VAL A 102 3.00 20.74 -28.65
C VAL A 102 3.25 20.50 -27.17
N TYR A 103 4.33 19.79 -26.89
CA TYR A 103 4.71 19.42 -25.54
C TYR A 103 5.88 20.27 -25.04
N ASP A 104 5.83 20.67 -23.77
CA ASP A 104 6.91 21.45 -23.13
C ASP A 104 8.20 20.62 -22.96
N VAL A 105 8.06 19.29 -22.84
CA VAL A 105 9.18 18.35 -22.71
C VAL A 105 8.99 17.18 -23.67
N SER A 106 9.91 17.05 -24.62
CA SER A 106 9.98 15.94 -25.59
C SER A 106 11.28 15.12 -25.50
N LEU A 107 12.20 15.52 -24.62
CA LEU A 107 13.50 14.87 -24.43
C LEU A 107 13.84 14.78 -22.94
N ILE A 108 14.18 13.58 -22.49
CA ILE A 108 14.86 13.35 -21.21
C ILE A 108 16.36 13.12 -21.50
N ASN A 109 17.22 13.87 -20.82
CA ASN A 109 18.66 13.66 -20.85
C ASN A 109 19.14 13.08 -19.50
N ILE A 110 19.76 11.90 -19.53
CA ILE A 110 20.33 11.23 -18.36
C ILE A 110 21.86 11.26 -18.47
N ILE A 111 22.51 11.84 -17.46
CA ILE A 111 23.98 11.84 -17.35
C ILE A 111 24.37 10.86 -16.25
N VAL A 112 25.13 9.84 -16.59
CA VAL A 112 25.62 8.85 -15.63
C VAL A 112 27.10 9.09 -15.39
N ASN A 113 27.45 9.39 -14.14
CA ASN A 113 28.81 9.71 -13.74
C ASN A 113 29.59 8.47 -13.27
N SER A 114 28.90 7.42 -12.83
CA SER A 114 29.52 6.15 -12.41
C SER A 114 29.74 5.22 -13.61
N ASP A 115 30.88 4.56 -13.67
CA ASP A 115 31.20 3.47 -14.61
C ASP A 115 30.85 2.08 -14.06
N ASN A 116 30.26 2.01 -12.86
CA ASN A 116 29.91 0.77 -12.19
C ASN A 116 28.42 0.43 -12.34
N ASP A 117 28.13 -0.59 -13.16
CA ASP A 117 26.80 -1.14 -13.39
C ASP A 117 26.47 -2.36 -12.49
N THR A 118 27.34 -2.71 -11.53
CA THR A 118 27.16 -3.90 -10.67
C THR A 118 26.29 -3.61 -9.44
N LEU A 119 25.33 -4.49 -9.18
CA LEU A 119 24.39 -4.36 -8.07
C LEU A 119 25.02 -4.89 -6.76
N ASN A 120 25.88 -4.08 -6.13
CA ASN A 120 26.50 -4.38 -4.84
C ASN A 120 25.90 -3.53 -3.72
N LEU A 121 25.99 -3.99 -2.46
CA LEU A 121 25.65 -3.16 -1.31
C LEU A 121 26.66 -1.99 -1.17
N GLY A 122 26.17 -0.78 -0.94
CA GLY A 122 27.00 0.42 -0.76
C GLY A 122 27.38 1.18 -2.04
N VAL A 123 26.69 0.93 -3.16
CA VAL A 123 26.78 1.78 -4.35
C VAL A 123 26.19 3.16 -4.12
N ASP A 124 26.78 4.17 -4.76
CA ASP A 124 26.25 5.53 -4.76
C ASP A 124 24.97 5.60 -5.60
N GLU A 125 23.86 5.92 -4.93
CA GLU A 125 22.52 6.05 -5.51
C GLU A 125 22.07 7.52 -5.57
N SER A 126 23.00 8.47 -5.37
CA SER A 126 22.70 9.89 -5.42
C SER A 126 22.33 10.34 -6.83
N TYR A 127 21.49 11.36 -6.90
CA TYR A 127 21.03 11.94 -8.16
C TYR A 127 20.67 13.41 -8.03
N SER A 128 20.61 14.08 -9.17
CA SER A 128 20.06 15.42 -9.30
C SER A 128 19.10 15.46 -10.48
N LEU A 129 17.89 15.97 -10.26
CA LEU A 129 16.87 16.12 -11.29
C LEU A 129 16.60 17.61 -11.54
N TYR A 130 16.54 17.98 -12.81
CA TYR A 130 16.17 19.33 -13.23
C TYR A 130 15.08 19.26 -14.30
N VAL A 131 14.00 20.02 -14.12
CA VAL A 131 12.87 20.12 -15.05
C VAL A 131 12.55 21.60 -15.25
N ALA A 132 12.57 22.07 -16.51
CA ALA A 132 12.28 23.46 -16.84
C ALA A 132 11.54 23.59 -18.18
N LYS A 133 10.70 24.62 -18.28
CA LYS A 133 9.96 25.01 -19.50
C LYS A 133 10.90 25.76 -20.46
N GLN A 134 10.89 25.39 -21.73
CA GLN A 134 11.73 26.05 -22.76
C GLN A 134 10.90 27.13 -23.49
N GLU A 135 11.41 28.35 -23.62
CA GLU A 135 10.74 29.42 -24.39
C GLU A 135 10.99 29.23 -25.90
N GLY A 136 9.99 28.77 -26.64
CA GLY A 136 9.99 28.85 -28.11
C GLY A 136 9.23 27.74 -28.82
N HIS A 137 7.97 28.03 -29.17
CA HIS A 137 7.00 27.21 -29.93
C HIS A 137 6.41 26.04 -29.12
N SER A 138 5.10 25.91 -28.95
CA SER A 138 3.94 26.22 -29.79
C SER A 138 2.62 25.92 -29.04
N ILE A 139 1.50 26.25 -29.69
CA ILE A 139 0.14 26.53 -29.20
C ILE A 139 -0.60 25.28 -28.66
N ILE A 140 -1.50 25.44 -27.67
CA ILE A 140 -2.48 24.43 -27.23
C ILE A 140 -3.88 25.07 -27.10
N GLY A 141 -4.87 24.44 -27.75
CA GLY A 141 -6.30 24.68 -27.57
C GLY A 141 -6.93 23.75 -26.53
N GLU A 142 -8.06 24.20 -25.98
CA GLU A 142 -8.81 23.57 -24.88
C GLU A 142 -9.34 22.16 -25.19
N ALA A 143 -9.23 21.27 -24.21
CA ALA A 143 -10.07 20.08 -24.08
C ALA A 143 -10.41 19.85 -22.60
N SER A 144 -11.70 19.67 -22.31
CA SER A 144 -12.24 19.37 -20.99
C SER A 144 -12.30 17.85 -20.74
N ILE A 145 -11.83 17.43 -19.57
CA ILE A 145 -12.04 16.10 -19.00
C ILE A 145 -12.32 16.28 -17.50
N GLU A 146 -13.43 15.72 -17.02
CA GLU A 146 -13.81 15.70 -15.60
C GLU A 146 -12.84 14.78 -14.82
N LEU A 147 -12.11 15.35 -13.84
CA LEU A 147 -11.24 14.62 -12.93
C LEU A 147 -12.08 14.00 -11.80
N ASP A 148 -12.29 12.69 -11.82
CA ASP A 148 -12.98 11.99 -10.72
C ASP A 148 -12.18 10.84 -10.05
N ASP A 149 -10.95 10.51 -10.45
CA ASP A 149 -10.38 9.17 -10.11
C ASP A 149 -9.07 9.04 -9.30
N LEU A 150 -8.36 10.11 -8.88
CA LEU A 150 -6.92 9.95 -8.55
C LEU A 150 -6.43 9.82 -7.08
N LEU A 151 -7.26 9.51 -6.09
CA LEU A 151 -6.76 9.18 -4.73
C LEU A 151 -7.49 7.97 -4.14
N ILE A 152 -7.10 6.77 -4.60
CA ILE A 152 -7.53 5.50 -4.01
C ILE A 152 -6.26 4.71 -3.66
N TYR A 153 -5.80 4.83 -2.41
CA TYR A 153 -4.63 4.08 -1.89
C TYR A 153 -5.03 2.68 -1.39
N LEU A 154 -5.86 1.97 -2.16
CA LEU A 154 -6.30 0.63 -1.81
C LEU A 154 -5.38 -0.43 -2.43
N TRP A 155 -4.83 -1.30 -1.59
CA TRP A 155 -4.05 -2.45 -2.04
C TRP A 155 -4.28 -3.69 -1.16
N PRO A 156 -4.65 -4.85 -1.74
CA PRO A 156 -5.08 -5.04 -3.12
C PRO A 156 -6.33 -4.21 -3.44
N LEU A 157 -6.48 -3.83 -4.72
CA LEU A 157 -7.68 -3.13 -5.18
C LEU A 157 -8.90 -4.07 -5.03
N PRO A 158 -10.00 -3.62 -4.39
CA PRO A 158 -11.19 -4.43 -4.24
C PRO A 158 -11.83 -4.83 -5.58
N ASN A 159 -12.54 -5.95 -5.58
CA ASN A 159 -13.24 -6.45 -6.76
C ASN A 159 -14.30 -5.47 -7.30
N GLU A 160 -15.13 -4.92 -6.41
CA GLU A 160 -16.16 -3.92 -6.75
C GLU A 160 -16.13 -2.78 -5.73
N PHE A 161 -16.18 -1.53 -6.21
CA PHE A 161 -16.32 -0.37 -5.35
C PHE A 161 -16.98 0.81 -6.07
N THR A 162 -17.62 1.67 -5.28
CA THR A 162 -18.10 3.00 -5.68
C THR A 162 -17.74 3.99 -4.59
N HIS A 163 -17.50 5.24 -4.98
CA HIS A 163 -17.17 6.30 -4.05
C HIS A 163 -17.95 7.58 -4.39
N GLY A 164 -18.04 8.49 -3.43
CA GLY A 164 -18.54 9.84 -3.63
C GLY A 164 -17.39 10.84 -3.74
N ASN A 165 -17.73 12.11 -3.54
CA ASN A 165 -16.80 13.24 -3.76
C ASN A 165 -16.57 14.08 -2.50
N SER A 166 -16.94 13.56 -1.33
CA SER A 166 -16.84 14.28 -0.06
C SER A 166 -15.70 13.78 0.81
N THR A 167 -15.13 14.66 1.63
CA THR A 167 -14.24 14.28 2.72
C THR A 167 -15.04 14.19 4.01
N ILE A 168 -14.82 13.14 4.79
CA ILE A 168 -15.41 12.96 6.12
C ILE A 168 -14.31 12.73 7.16
N SER A 169 -14.58 13.08 8.40
CA SER A 169 -13.67 12.97 9.54
C SER A 169 -14.01 11.79 10.44
N ILE A 170 -13.00 11.13 10.99
CA ILE A 170 -13.14 9.97 11.88
C ILE A 170 -12.76 10.35 13.32
N ASP A 171 -13.63 10.01 14.26
CA ASP A 171 -13.43 10.25 15.69
C ASP A 171 -12.22 9.45 16.24
N PRO A 172 -11.25 10.08 16.91
CA PRO A 172 -10.17 9.38 17.62
C PRO A 172 -10.65 8.34 18.65
N ASP A 173 -11.84 8.54 19.23
CA ASP A 173 -12.49 7.60 20.14
C ASP A 173 -13.45 6.63 19.41
N LEU A 174 -13.21 6.39 18.12
CA LEU A 174 -13.91 5.42 17.28
C LEU A 174 -14.25 4.17 18.09
N SER A 175 -15.54 3.88 18.18
CA SER A 175 -16.08 2.77 18.94
C SER A 175 -16.45 1.59 18.03
N LEU A 176 -16.39 0.37 18.58
CA LEU A 176 -16.76 -0.85 17.87
C LEU A 176 -18.09 -1.39 18.40
N GLN A 177 -19.04 -1.61 17.50
CA GLN A 177 -20.18 -2.47 17.74
C GLN A 177 -20.03 -3.74 16.89
N VAL A 178 -20.19 -4.90 17.51
CA VAL A 178 -20.23 -6.18 16.79
C VAL A 178 -21.61 -6.78 16.95
N SER A 179 -22.22 -7.15 15.83
CA SER A 179 -23.56 -7.72 15.76
C SER A 179 -23.55 -9.04 14.97
N GLY A 180 -24.70 -9.73 14.97
CA GLY A 180 -24.80 -11.10 14.44
C GLY A 180 -24.09 -12.13 15.33
N ASN A 181 -23.63 -13.20 14.70
CA ASN A 181 -23.00 -14.34 15.35
C ASN A 181 -21.55 -14.05 15.81
N GLY A 182 -20.92 -13.01 15.26
CA GLY A 182 -19.57 -12.57 15.64
C GLY A 182 -19.47 -11.78 16.95
N ARG A 183 -20.57 -11.50 17.66
CA ARG A 183 -20.61 -10.58 18.83
C ARG A 183 -19.59 -10.90 19.93
N ASN A 184 -19.32 -12.18 20.15
CA ASN A 184 -18.38 -12.65 21.17
C ASN A 184 -16.97 -12.95 20.63
N SER A 185 -16.73 -12.74 19.33
CA SER A 185 -15.44 -13.03 18.69
C SER A 185 -14.32 -12.19 19.31
N THR A 186 -13.32 -12.88 19.86
CA THR A 186 -12.08 -12.26 20.33
C THR A 186 -11.22 -11.77 19.16
N ILE A 187 -11.27 -12.48 18.02
CA ILE A 187 -10.58 -12.15 16.77
C ILE A 187 -10.93 -10.73 16.32
N ILE A 188 -12.23 -10.43 16.19
CA ILE A 188 -12.69 -9.11 15.73
C ILE A 188 -12.29 -8.02 16.72
N LYS A 189 -12.48 -8.25 18.03
CA LYS A 189 -12.15 -7.25 19.06
C LYS A 189 -10.67 -6.90 19.07
N GLN A 190 -9.79 -7.91 18.98
CA GLN A 190 -8.34 -7.68 18.93
C GLN A 190 -7.91 -7.04 17.61
N ALA A 191 -8.51 -7.43 16.49
CA ALA A 191 -8.24 -6.82 15.19
C ALA A 191 -8.64 -5.33 15.16
N PHE A 192 -9.81 -4.99 15.70
CA PHE A 192 -10.23 -3.59 15.83
C PHE A 192 -9.23 -2.76 16.63
N GLN A 193 -8.74 -3.25 17.78
CA GLN A 193 -7.74 -2.53 18.57
C GLN A 193 -6.42 -2.33 17.82
N ARG A 194 -5.97 -3.34 17.07
CA ARG A 194 -4.80 -3.24 16.18
C ARG A 194 -5.00 -2.16 15.13
N TYR A 195 -6.10 -2.22 14.37
CA TYR A 195 -6.38 -1.24 13.32
C TYR A 195 -6.60 0.16 13.85
N ARG A 196 -7.21 0.32 15.03
CA ARG A 196 -7.31 1.62 15.71
C ARG A 196 -5.92 2.20 15.98
N THR A 197 -4.96 1.38 16.40
CA THR A 197 -3.57 1.82 16.63
C THR A 197 -2.88 2.23 15.33
N ILE A 198 -3.14 1.52 14.23
CA ILE A 198 -2.61 1.85 12.89
C ILE A 198 -3.19 3.18 12.41
N ILE A 199 -4.52 3.32 12.40
CA ILE A 199 -5.25 4.49 11.90
C ILE A 199 -4.87 5.75 12.67
N PHE A 200 -4.79 5.67 14.01
CA PHE A 200 -4.57 6.84 14.88
C PHE A 200 -3.12 6.99 15.37
N LYS A 201 -2.14 6.34 14.71
CA LYS A 201 -0.71 6.39 15.07
C LYS A 201 -0.18 7.81 15.22
N HIS A 202 -0.68 8.75 14.41
CA HIS A 202 -0.27 10.15 14.41
C HIS A 202 -1.10 11.04 15.34
N SER A 203 -2.34 10.66 15.67
CA SER A 203 -3.29 11.48 16.44
C SER A 203 -2.92 11.65 17.91
N SER A 204 -2.28 10.65 18.52
CA SER A 204 -1.85 10.70 19.93
C SER A 204 -0.88 11.84 20.26
N LYS A 205 -0.18 12.37 19.25
CA LYS A 205 0.76 13.51 19.40
C LYS A 205 0.05 14.88 19.42
N PHE A 206 -1.20 14.96 18.95
CA PHE A 206 -1.93 16.21 18.72
C PHE A 206 -3.19 16.37 19.58
N SER A 207 -3.51 15.39 20.44
CA SER A 207 -4.72 15.30 21.28
C SER A 207 -4.89 16.38 22.38
N LYS A 208 -4.09 17.45 22.38
CA LYS A 208 -4.16 18.52 23.39
C LYS A 208 -5.08 19.69 23.01
N LEU A 209 -5.70 19.70 21.83
CA LEU A 209 -6.58 20.80 21.39
C LEU A 209 -8.05 20.47 21.67
N LYS A 210 -8.55 21.10 22.74
CA LYS A 210 -9.91 20.98 23.32
C LYS A 210 -10.93 21.89 22.62
N GLU A 211 -11.14 21.73 21.31
CA GLU A 211 -12.35 22.28 20.68
C GLU A 211 -13.29 21.10 20.36
N PRO A 212 -14.61 21.24 20.56
CA PRO A 212 -15.55 20.19 20.23
C PRO A 212 -15.65 20.07 18.70
N ILE A 213 -14.75 19.29 18.11
CA ILE A 213 -14.84 18.89 16.72
C ILE A 213 -15.96 17.85 16.63
N VAL A 214 -16.98 18.14 15.82
CA VAL A 214 -17.99 17.15 15.46
C VAL A 214 -17.39 16.28 14.37
N TYR A 215 -17.15 15.00 14.69
CA TYR A 215 -16.66 14.02 13.73
C TYR A 215 -17.83 13.40 12.97
N ASP A 216 -17.61 13.07 11.70
CA ASP A 216 -18.64 12.46 10.86
C ASP A 216 -18.87 10.99 11.22
N VAL A 217 -17.81 10.24 11.57
CA VAL A 217 -17.88 8.82 11.92
C VAL A 217 -17.28 8.57 13.29
N SER A 218 -18.10 8.05 14.22
CA SER A 218 -17.70 7.70 15.60
C SER A 218 -17.95 6.23 15.98
N LEU A 219 -18.63 5.49 15.10
CA LEU A 219 -18.96 4.08 15.29
C LEU A 219 -18.63 3.27 14.04
N ILE A 220 -17.94 2.14 14.23
CA ILE A 220 -17.88 1.07 13.25
C ILE A 220 -18.72 -0.12 13.71
N ASN A 221 -19.70 -0.51 12.89
CA ASN A 221 -20.56 -1.66 13.12
C ASN A 221 -20.08 -2.84 12.25
N ILE A 222 -19.72 -3.96 12.88
CA ILE A 222 -19.30 -5.17 12.18
C ILE A 222 -20.36 -6.25 12.36
N ILE A 223 -20.97 -6.69 11.26
CA ILE A 223 -21.95 -7.77 11.21
C ILE A 223 -21.26 -9.02 10.68
N VAL A 224 -21.29 -10.10 11.46
CA VAL A 224 -20.79 -11.40 11.01
C VAL A 224 -21.91 -12.45 11.07
N ASN A 225 -22.12 -13.12 9.94
CA ASN A 225 -23.25 -14.05 9.77
C ASN A 225 -22.97 -15.46 10.34
N SER A 226 -21.72 -15.91 10.36
CA SER A 226 -21.32 -17.21 10.91
C SER A 226 -20.77 -17.09 12.35
N ASP A 227 -21.07 -18.07 13.20
CA ASP A 227 -20.44 -18.26 14.51
C ASP A 227 -19.15 -19.11 14.42
N ASN A 228 -18.90 -19.73 13.26
CA ASN A 228 -17.71 -20.55 13.02
C ASN A 228 -16.47 -19.66 12.81
N ASP A 229 -15.51 -19.78 13.73
CA ASP A 229 -14.20 -19.12 13.72
C ASP A 229 -13.05 -20.10 13.43
N THR A 230 -13.35 -21.25 12.83
CA THR A 230 -12.35 -22.22 12.38
C THR A 230 -11.69 -21.70 11.11
N LEU A 231 -10.37 -21.53 11.15
CA LEU A 231 -9.59 -21.16 9.99
C LEU A 231 -9.30 -22.40 9.15
N ASN A 232 -10.01 -22.55 8.04
CA ASN A 232 -9.72 -23.56 7.03
C ASN A 232 -9.22 -22.89 5.75
N LEU A 233 -8.45 -23.63 4.93
CA LEU A 233 -8.15 -23.18 3.58
C LEU A 233 -9.44 -23.06 2.77
N GLY A 234 -9.64 -21.94 2.09
CA GLY A 234 -10.87 -21.66 1.36
C GLY A 234 -12.05 -21.21 2.21
N VAL A 235 -11.81 -20.79 3.47
CA VAL A 235 -12.81 -20.06 4.25
C VAL A 235 -13.29 -18.83 3.47
N ASP A 236 -14.56 -18.46 3.65
CA ASP A 236 -15.12 -17.29 2.99
C ASP A 236 -14.51 -16.01 3.57
N GLU A 237 -13.69 -15.33 2.74
CA GLU A 237 -13.02 -14.06 3.05
C GLU A 237 -13.74 -12.85 2.42
N SER A 238 -14.96 -13.02 1.90
CA SER A 238 -15.73 -11.94 1.30
C SER A 238 -16.28 -10.98 2.35
N TYR A 239 -16.40 -9.71 1.97
CA TYR A 239 -17.01 -8.68 2.80
C TYR A 239 -17.64 -7.57 1.96
N SER A 240 -18.56 -6.84 2.58
CA SER A 240 -19.05 -5.55 2.12
C SER A 240 -18.69 -4.48 3.14
N LEU A 241 -18.11 -3.37 2.69
CA LEU A 241 -17.74 -2.21 3.51
C LEU A 241 -18.53 -1.01 3.00
N TYR A 242 -19.24 -0.35 3.91
CA TYR A 242 -19.93 0.90 3.64
C TYR A 242 -19.43 1.98 4.59
N VAL A 243 -18.99 3.11 4.06
CA VAL A 243 -18.61 4.30 4.84
C VAL A 243 -19.57 5.41 4.46
N ALA A 244 -20.55 5.66 5.32
CA ALA A 244 -21.60 6.61 5.03
C ALA A 244 -21.11 8.06 5.09
N LYS A 245 -21.74 8.92 4.29
CA LYS A 245 -21.84 10.36 4.54
C LYS A 245 -23.30 10.64 4.84
N GLN A 246 -23.63 11.10 6.05
CA GLN A 246 -25.00 11.49 6.35
C GLN A 246 -25.21 12.97 5.99
N GLU A 247 -26.24 13.26 5.21
CA GLU A 247 -26.73 14.63 4.99
C GLU A 247 -27.77 14.95 6.08
N GLY A 248 -27.37 15.72 7.09
CA GLY A 248 -28.25 16.18 8.17
C GLY A 248 -27.81 15.70 9.55
N HIS A 249 -28.32 16.38 10.59
CA HIS A 249 -27.93 16.30 12.01
C HIS A 249 -28.21 14.96 12.71
N SER A 250 -27.89 13.81 12.11
CA SER A 250 -27.69 12.61 12.92
C SER A 250 -26.34 12.72 13.61
N ILE A 251 -26.31 12.32 14.87
CA ILE A 251 -25.17 12.51 15.79
C ILE A 251 -24.11 11.42 15.57
N ILE A 252 -24.35 10.45 14.68
CA ILE A 252 -23.49 9.28 14.43
C ILE A 252 -23.58 8.92 12.93
N GLY A 253 -22.57 9.28 12.13
CA GLY A 253 -22.33 8.61 10.86
C GLY A 253 -21.69 7.25 11.12
N GLU A 254 -22.14 6.23 10.39
CA GLU A 254 -21.75 4.84 10.63
C GLU A 254 -20.84 4.35 9.50
N ALA A 255 -19.70 3.77 9.87
CA ALA A 255 -18.98 2.82 9.02
C ALA A 255 -19.50 1.42 9.33
N SER A 256 -19.73 0.59 8.33
CA SER A 256 -20.21 -0.77 8.53
C SER A 256 -19.46 -1.78 7.67
N ILE A 257 -19.16 -2.93 8.26
CA ILE A 257 -18.60 -4.08 7.57
C ILE A 257 -19.54 -5.26 7.78
N GLU A 258 -20.02 -5.84 6.70
CA GLU A 258 -20.77 -7.09 6.72
C GLU A 258 -19.94 -8.19 6.07
N ALA A 259 -19.82 -9.33 6.75
CA ALA A 259 -19.07 -10.47 6.24
C ALA A 259 -19.72 -11.79 6.66
N ASN A 260 -19.51 -12.84 5.86
CA ASN A 260 -20.00 -14.17 6.21
C ASN A 260 -19.22 -14.77 7.39
N THR A 261 -17.91 -14.54 7.46
CA THR A 261 -17.05 -15.05 8.53
C THR A 261 -16.24 -13.93 9.18
N VAL A 262 -15.64 -14.22 10.33
CA VAL A 262 -14.71 -13.32 11.01
C VAL A 262 -13.52 -12.93 10.11
N TYR A 263 -13.11 -13.80 9.18
CA TYR A 263 -11.97 -13.56 8.30
C TYR A 263 -12.29 -12.56 7.18
N GLY A 264 -13.50 -12.61 6.62
CA GLY A 264 -13.99 -11.55 5.74
C GLY A 264 -14.01 -10.18 6.45
N ALA A 265 -14.46 -10.15 7.71
CA ALA A 265 -14.44 -8.93 8.52
C ALA A 265 -13.01 -8.40 8.76
N LEU A 266 -12.01 -9.27 8.93
CA LEU A 266 -10.60 -8.86 9.00
C LEU A 266 -10.13 -8.19 7.71
N ARG A 267 -10.52 -8.71 6.53
CA ARG A 267 -10.18 -8.10 5.24
C ARG A 267 -10.87 -6.75 5.05
N GLY A 268 -12.12 -6.62 5.52
CA GLY A 268 -12.84 -5.36 5.55
C GLY A 268 -12.19 -4.30 6.45
N LEU A 269 -11.69 -4.70 7.62
CA LEU A 269 -10.97 -3.80 8.53
C LEU A 269 -9.64 -3.30 7.93
N GLU A 270 -8.90 -4.17 7.23
CA GLU A 270 -7.72 -3.77 6.46
C GLU A 270 -8.07 -2.68 5.46
N THR A 271 -9.07 -2.93 4.62
CA THR A 271 -9.50 -1.98 3.59
C THR A 271 -10.02 -0.67 4.19
N PHE A 272 -10.77 -0.72 5.29
CA PHE A 272 -11.19 0.48 6.02
C PHE A 272 -9.99 1.29 6.52
N SER A 273 -8.95 0.62 7.04
CA SER A 273 -7.75 1.32 7.50
C SER A 273 -7.01 2.04 6.38
N GLN A 274 -7.03 1.50 5.16
CA GLN A 274 -6.42 2.13 3.97
C GLN A 274 -7.21 3.34 3.45
N LEU A 275 -8.51 3.41 3.73
CA LEU A 275 -9.32 4.60 3.42
C LEU A 275 -9.04 5.77 4.38
N CYS A 276 -8.57 5.47 5.58
CA CYS A 276 -8.25 6.47 6.60
C CYS A 276 -6.87 7.09 6.37
N SER A 277 -6.81 8.41 6.26
CA SER A 277 -5.57 9.18 6.13
C SER A 277 -5.50 10.26 7.21
N PHE A 278 -4.32 10.47 7.80
CA PHE A 278 -4.11 11.56 8.73
C PHE A 278 -3.83 12.86 7.96
N SER A 279 -4.66 13.88 8.17
CA SER A 279 -4.48 15.21 7.61
C SER A 279 -3.69 16.09 8.58
N TYR A 280 -2.54 16.61 8.15
CA TYR A 280 -1.71 17.48 8.98
C TYR A 280 -2.28 18.90 9.15
N SER A 281 -3.11 19.36 8.20
CA SER A 281 -3.74 20.68 8.24
C SER A 281 -4.87 20.71 9.26
N THR A 282 -5.77 19.73 9.22
CA THR A 282 -6.90 19.60 10.16
C THR A 282 -6.53 18.86 11.44
N LYS A 283 -5.37 18.17 11.46
CA LYS A 283 -4.87 17.36 12.58
C LYS A 283 -5.84 16.24 12.99
N SER A 284 -6.64 15.76 12.05
CA SER A 284 -7.64 14.71 12.22
C SER A 284 -7.40 13.56 11.24
N VAL A 285 -8.02 12.42 11.49
CA VAL A 285 -8.11 11.33 10.52
C VAL A 285 -9.32 11.58 9.62
N GLU A 286 -9.12 11.45 8.32
CA GLU A 286 -10.12 11.72 7.29
C GLU A 286 -10.23 10.56 6.31
N VAL A 287 -11.42 10.38 5.74
CA VAL A 287 -11.68 9.52 4.58
C VAL A 287 -12.08 10.41 3.42
N TYR A 288 -11.28 10.40 2.36
CA TYR A 288 -11.57 11.11 1.11
C TYR A 288 -12.58 10.32 0.27
N LYS A 289 -13.32 11.00 -0.61
CA LYS A 289 -14.26 10.38 -1.57
C LYS A 289 -15.40 9.57 -0.93
N ALA A 290 -15.82 9.92 0.28
CA ALA A 290 -17.04 9.37 0.86
C ALA A 290 -18.31 9.87 0.13
N PRO A 291 -19.43 9.11 0.16
CA PRO A 291 -19.55 7.79 0.76
C PRO A 291 -18.83 6.69 -0.03
N TRP A 292 -18.33 5.67 0.66
CA TRP A 292 -17.75 4.48 0.02
C TRP A 292 -18.70 3.30 0.13
N TYR A 293 -18.83 2.55 -0.96
CA TYR A 293 -19.40 1.21 -0.95
C TYR A 293 -18.41 0.28 -1.65
N ILE A 294 -17.95 -0.75 -0.94
CA ILE A 294 -16.96 -1.71 -1.41
C ILE A 294 -17.54 -3.10 -1.19
N LYS A 295 -17.48 -3.95 -2.21
CA LYS A 295 -17.79 -5.37 -2.13
C LYS A 295 -16.59 -6.13 -2.67
N ASP A 296 -15.99 -6.95 -1.83
CA ASP A 296 -14.72 -7.57 -2.15
C ASP A 296 -14.68 -9.05 -1.77
N GLU A 297 -13.93 -9.80 -2.56
CA GLU A 297 -13.64 -11.20 -2.33
C GLU A 297 -12.33 -11.57 -3.06
N PRO A 298 -11.52 -12.48 -2.52
CA PRO A 298 -10.29 -12.87 -3.19
C PRO A 298 -10.58 -13.75 -4.42
N ARG A 299 -9.95 -13.42 -5.55
CA ARG A 299 -9.99 -14.27 -6.76
C ARG A 299 -9.48 -15.69 -6.54
N PHE A 300 -8.49 -15.86 -5.65
CA PHE A 300 -7.86 -17.15 -5.35
C PHE A 300 -7.86 -17.40 -3.85
N ALA A 301 -8.28 -18.60 -3.46
CA ALA A 301 -8.35 -19.02 -2.05
C ALA A 301 -6.97 -19.26 -1.41
N PHE A 302 -5.93 -19.56 -2.21
CA PHE A 302 -4.56 -19.76 -1.71
C PHE A 302 -3.69 -18.59 -2.13
N ARG A 303 -3.19 -17.81 -1.17
CA ARG A 303 -2.30 -16.67 -1.38
C ARG A 303 -1.15 -16.78 -0.39
N GLY A 304 -0.13 -17.53 -0.80
CA GLY A 304 0.92 -18.02 0.08
C GLY A 304 2.21 -17.21 0.05
N LEU A 305 2.94 -17.24 1.17
CA LEU A 305 4.34 -16.87 1.28
C LEU A 305 5.11 -18.06 1.87
N LEU A 306 6.17 -18.52 1.21
CA LEU A 306 7.08 -19.54 1.74
C LEU A 306 8.13 -18.87 2.62
N LEU A 307 8.28 -19.35 3.85
CA LEU A 307 9.29 -18.92 4.80
C LEU A 307 10.16 -20.11 5.20
N ASP A 308 11.42 -20.06 4.82
CA ASP A 308 12.44 -21.05 5.17
C ASP A 308 13.13 -20.64 6.46
N THR A 309 13.01 -21.48 7.49
CA THR A 309 13.66 -21.29 8.79
C THR A 309 14.73 -22.33 9.10
N SER A 310 15.05 -23.19 8.13
CA SER A 310 16.10 -24.20 8.28
C SER A 310 17.45 -23.68 7.81
N ARG A 311 17.51 -23.09 6.60
CA ARG A 311 18.76 -22.56 6.02
C ARG A 311 19.37 -21.45 6.87
N HIS A 312 18.50 -20.68 7.51
CA HIS A 312 18.86 -19.74 8.56
C HIS A 312 17.74 -19.72 9.59
N TYR A 313 18.10 -19.75 10.87
CA TYR A 313 17.12 -19.55 11.93
C TYR A 313 16.53 -18.14 11.87
N LEU A 314 15.21 -18.03 11.97
CA LEU A 314 14.50 -16.75 12.10
C LEU A 314 13.92 -16.60 13.50
N PRO A 315 14.22 -15.52 14.24
CA PRO A 315 13.57 -15.27 15.52
C PRO A 315 12.04 -15.21 15.39
N ILE A 316 11.32 -15.71 16.39
CA ILE A 316 9.84 -15.73 16.42
C ILE A 316 9.24 -14.34 16.19
N THR A 317 9.89 -13.29 16.70
CA THR A 317 9.48 -11.90 16.48
C THR A 317 9.48 -11.53 15.00
N VAL A 318 10.49 -11.98 14.24
CA VAL A 318 10.59 -11.74 12.79
C VAL A 318 9.50 -12.51 12.05
N ILE A 319 9.25 -13.77 12.41
CA ILE A 319 8.16 -14.58 11.83
C ILE A 319 6.81 -13.85 12.03
N LYS A 320 6.57 -13.32 13.24
CA LYS A 320 5.36 -12.54 13.55
C LYS A 320 5.26 -11.24 12.76
N GLU A 321 6.37 -10.53 12.54
CA GLU A 321 6.40 -9.33 11.68
C GLU A 321 6.08 -9.66 10.21
N VAL A 322 6.57 -10.80 9.71
CA VAL A 322 6.20 -11.31 8.38
C VAL A 322 4.71 -11.60 8.31
N ILE A 323 4.15 -12.32 9.29
CA ILE A 323 2.71 -12.60 9.37
C ILE A 323 1.87 -11.32 9.45
N GLU A 324 2.32 -10.30 10.20
CA GLU A 324 1.65 -8.99 10.22
C GLU A 324 1.64 -8.36 8.82
N SER A 325 2.79 -8.35 8.14
CA SER A 325 2.93 -7.77 6.80
C SER A 325 2.08 -8.51 5.76
N MET A 326 2.01 -9.83 5.86
CA MET A 326 1.12 -10.66 5.05
C MET A 326 -0.36 -10.24 5.20
N SER A 327 -0.78 -9.88 6.43
CA SER A 327 -2.15 -9.48 6.70
C SER A 327 -2.54 -8.18 5.98
N TYR A 328 -1.62 -7.21 5.88
CA TYR A 328 -1.83 -5.95 5.14
C TYR A 328 -2.03 -6.19 3.65
N ALA A 329 -1.28 -7.14 3.07
CA ALA A 329 -1.40 -7.53 1.67
C ALA A 329 -2.54 -8.53 1.41
N LYS A 330 -3.35 -8.87 2.41
CA LYS A 330 -4.40 -9.90 2.37
C LYS A 330 -3.89 -11.29 1.92
N LEU A 331 -2.61 -11.61 2.17
CA LEU A 331 -2.10 -13.00 2.05
C LEU A 331 -2.70 -13.85 3.18
N ASN A 332 -2.86 -15.16 2.95
CA ASN A 332 -3.62 -16.02 3.87
C ASN A 332 -3.00 -17.40 4.14
N VAL A 333 -1.83 -17.71 3.56
CA VAL A 333 -1.09 -18.93 3.89
C VAL A 333 0.38 -18.61 4.14
N LEU A 334 0.87 -18.93 5.34
CA LEU A 334 2.29 -19.04 5.61
C LEU A 334 2.68 -20.48 5.32
N HIS A 335 3.38 -20.71 4.21
CA HIS A 335 4.02 -21.98 3.95
C HIS A 335 5.34 -22.00 4.73
N TRP A 336 5.32 -22.65 5.90
CA TRP A 336 6.46 -22.66 6.80
C TRP A 336 7.33 -23.88 6.48
N HIS A 337 8.42 -23.63 5.76
CA HIS A 337 9.46 -24.60 5.47
C HIS A 337 10.41 -24.64 6.68
N ILE A 338 10.14 -25.57 7.59
CA ILE A 338 10.66 -25.49 8.96
C ILE A 338 12.03 -26.14 9.10
N ILE A 339 12.24 -27.23 8.37
CA ILE A 339 13.38 -28.15 8.46
C ILE A 339 13.93 -28.44 7.05
N ASP A 340 15.25 -28.68 6.95
CA ASP A 340 15.98 -28.98 5.70
C ASP A 340 17.34 -29.63 6.06
N GLU A 341 18.27 -29.78 5.10
CA GLU A 341 19.60 -30.36 5.30
C GLU A 341 20.40 -29.63 6.37
N GLU A 342 20.31 -28.30 6.42
CA GLU A 342 21.19 -27.48 7.23
C GLU A 342 20.79 -27.40 8.70
N SER A 343 19.48 -27.46 9.02
CA SER A 343 19.06 -27.52 10.41
C SER A 343 17.66 -28.11 10.66
N PHE A 344 17.51 -28.70 11.85
CA PHE A 344 16.24 -29.18 12.40
C PHE A 344 15.88 -28.37 13.67
N PRO A 345 15.27 -27.17 13.55
CA PRO A 345 15.01 -26.33 14.70
C PRO A 345 13.72 -26.67 15.46
N LEU A 346 12.78 -27.42 14.86
CA LEU A 346 11.47 -27.70 15.43
C LEU A 346 11.49 -28.81 16.49
N GLU A 347 10.86 -28.58 17.63
CA GLU A 347 10.64 -29.61 18.64
C GLU A 347 9.57 -30.63 18.20
N VAL A 348 9.92 -31.91 18.23
CA VAL A 348 9.01 -33.03 17.97
C VAL A 348 9.01 -33.94 19.19
N PRO A 349 8.03 -33.85 20.11
CA PRO A 349 8.07 -34.58 21.39
C PRO A 349 8.19 -36.10 21.28
N SER A 350 7.65 -36.70 20.21
CA SER A 350 7.77 -38.13 19.93
C SER A 350 9.16 -38.55 19.45
N TYR A 351 9.96 -37.61 18.94
CA TYR A 351 11.32 -37.82 18.44
C TYR A 351 12.26 -36.71 18.95
N PRO A 352 12.56 -36.70 20.27
CA PRO A 352 13.28 -35.60 20.93
C PRO A 352 14.75 -35.47 20.51
N ASP A 353 15.27 -36.41 19.72
CA ASP A 353 16.64 -36.35 19.20
C ASP A 353 16.75 -35.56 17.89
N LEU A 354 15.67 -35.38 17.12
CA LEU A 354 15.70 -34.70 15.80
C LEU A 354 16.22 -33.27 15.92
N TRP A 355 15.69 -32.50 16.87
CA TRP A 355 16.12 -31.11 17.07
C TRP A 355 17.55 -30.95 17.63
N LYS A 356 18.32 -32.04 17.82
CA LYS A 356 19.78 -31.95 17.97
C LYS A 356 20.44 -31.45 16.67
N GLY A 357 19.78 -31.58 15.52
CA GLY A 357 20.14 -30.98 14.24
C GLY A 357 19.95 -29.47 14.15
N SER A 358 19.44 -28.79 15.19
CA SER A 358 19.43 -27.32 15.26
C SER A 358 20.85 -26.75 15.29
N TYR A 359 21.08 -25.55 14.73
CA TYR A 359 22.37 -24.86 14.82
C TYR A 359 22.89 -24.68 16.25
N SER A 360 21.99 -24.32 17.18
CA SER A 360 22.30 -24.21 18.59
C SER A 360 21.08 -24.42 19.47
N LYS A 361 21.27 -24.50 20.79
CA LYS A 361 20.17 -24.63 21.76
C LYS A 361 19.23 -23.41 21.78
N TRP A 362 19.67 -22.27 21.25
CA TRP A 362 18.91 -21.01 21.24
C TRP A 362 18.19 -20.76 19.91
N GLU A 363 18.50 -21.56 18.89
CA GLU A 363 17.97 -21.45 17.53
C GLU A 363 17.00 -22.62 17.29
N ARG A 364 15.96 -22.67 18.12
CA ARG A 364 14.96 -23.73 18.17
C ARG A 364 13.57 -23.14 18.31
N TYR A 365 12.58 -23.88 17.81
CA TYR A 365 11.17 -23.61 18.01
C TYR A 365 10.61 -24.71 18.90
N THR A 366 10.22 -24.35 20.12
CA THR A 366 9.50 -25.26 21.02
C THR A 366 8.08 -25.49 20.52
N VAL A 367 7.42 -26.49 21.10
CA VAL A 367 5.99 -26.73 20.85
C VAL A 367 5.15 -25.48 21.19
N GLU A 368 5.48 -24.79 22.29
CA GLU A 368 4.82 -23.56 22.69
C GLU A 368 5.04 -22.43 21.69
N ASP A 369 6.25 -22.30 21.13
CA ASP A 369 6.55 -21.31 20.08
C ASP A 369 5.73 -21.58 18.82
N ALA A 370 5.62 -22.86 18.41
CA ALA A 370 4.81 -23.24 17.27
C ALA A 370 3.32 -22.92 17.51
N TYR A 371 2.77 -23.22 18.70
CA TYR A 371 1.41 -22.84 19.05
C TYR A 371 1.19 -21.32 19.02
N ASP A 372 2.14 -20.55 19.56
CA ASP A 372 2.09 -19.09 19.57
C ASP A 372 2.12 -18.51 18.15
N ILE A 373 2.95 -19.05 17.25
CA ILE A 373 2.98 -18.65 15.83
C ILE A 373 1.65 -18.97 15.14
N VAL A 374 1.12 -20.17 15.33
CA VAL A 374 -0.15 -20.62 14.73
C VAL A 374 -1.31 -19.76 15.22
N GLU A 375 -1.41 -19.49 16.52
CA GLU A 375 -2.46 -18.64 17.08
C GLU A 375 -2.32 -17.20 16.60
N PHE A 376 -1.09 -16.66 16.57
CA PHE A 376 -0.83 -15.32 16.06
C PHE A 376 -1.23 -15.15 14.58
N ALA A 377 -0.99 -16.18 13.76
CA ALA A 377 -1.41 -16.23 12.37
C ALA A 377 -2.94 -16.36 12.24
N LYS A 378 -3.58 -17.20 13.06
CA LYS A 378 -5.04 -17.36 13.10
C LYS A 378 -5.74 -16.03 13.39
N MET A 379 -5.22 -15.25 14.32
CA MET A 379 -5.76 -13.92 14.68
C MET A 379 -5.70 -12.89 13.53
N ARG A 380 -4.98 -13.20 12.44
CA ARG A 380 -4.87 -12.42 11.20
C ARG A 380 -5.48 -13.12 9.98
N GLY A 381 -6.11 -14.27 10.18
CA GLY A 381 -6.67 -15.08 9.10
C GLY A 381 -5.60 -15.66 8.18
N ILE A 382 -4.45 -16.04 8.72
CA ILE A 382 -3.35 -16.69 7.98
C ILE A 382 -3.24 -18.12 8.46
N ASN A 383 -3.40 -19.07 7.53
CA ASN A 383 -3.16 -20.49 7.78
C ASN A 383 -1.65 -20.73 7.86
N VAL A 384 -1.21 -21.55 8.81
CA VAL A 384 0.17 -22.05 8.85
C VAL A 384 0.17 -23.44 8.24
N MET A 385 0.83 -23.58 7.10
CA MET A 385 1.07 -24.85 6.41
C MET A 385 2.51 -25.26 6.69
N ALA A 386 2.71 -26.18 7.64
CA ALA A 386 4.03 -26.70 7.96
C ALA A 386 4.49 -27.70 6.89
N GLU A 387 5.75 -27.57 6.46
CA GLU A 387 6.41 -28.48 5.54
C GLU A 387 7.49 -29.28 6.25
N ILE A 388 7.49 -30.59 5.96
CA ILE A 388 8.47 -31.59 6.36
C ILE A 388 8.90 -32.24 5.04
N ASP A 389 9.98 -31.72 4.45
CA ASP A 389 10.42 -32.14 3.11
C ASP A 389 11.09 -33.53 3.18
N VAL A 390 10.67 -34.45 2.30
CA VAL A 390 11.17 -35.83 2.25
C VAL A 390 11.15 -36.37 0.80
N PRO A 391 12.09 -37.24 0.40
CA PRO A 391 13.18 -37.81 1.19
C PRO A 391 14.53 -37.08 1.07
N GLY A 392 14.65 -36.08 0.17
CA GLY A 392 15.79 -35.17 0.13
C GLY A 392 15.69 -34.16 1.28
N HIS A 393 16.60 -33.19 1.35
CA HIS A 393 16.49 -32.12 2.33
C HIS A 393 16.56 -32.59 3.80
N ALA A 394 17.35 -33.64 4.05
CA ALA A 394 17.26 -34.43 5.29
C ALA A 394 18.59 -34.72 6.05
N GLU A 395 19.69 -34.02 5.76
CA GLU A 395 20.97 -34.27 6.46
C GLU A 395 20.92 -33.97 7.97
N SER A 396 20.17 -32.95 8.41
CA SER A 396 20.07 -32.54 9.81
C SER A 396 19.23 -33.46 10.71
N TRP A 397 18.56 -34.46 10.15
CA TRP A 397 17.47 -35.20 10.78
C TRP A 397 17.94 -36.26 11.77
#